data_AF-A0A151IMS9-F1
#
_entry.id   AF-A0A151IMS9-F1
#
_cell.length_a   1.000
_cell.length_b   1.000
_cell.length_c   1.000
_cell.angle_alpha   90.00
_cell.angle_beta   90.00
_cell.angle_gamma   90.00
#
_symmetry.space_group_name_H-M   'P 1'
#
loop_
_entity.id
_entity.type
_entity.pdbx_description
1 polymer ?
#
loop_
_entity_poly.entity_id
_entity_poly.type
_entity_poly.pdbx_seq_one_letter_code
_entity_poly.pdbx_strand_id
1 'polypeptide(L)'
;MIVPELPSALHKAVHLAQSFSRCRVIRDIWKSNQYRTFSRRPEQMIDNNGIKKPRPKTVPIPKITLLSPDNLTTVTILEVAQRLAKRRNLTLIKVSDLESKTQRPLYKLVDNTGILEHFEKTEESKTDTKNDHNDAQKSSKGIKIFYISAKITDHDLQTKTKNMVKLLNKEHKVKIAITLNDSDGGKVRRVIEDAVKNNGSIQQMPSKKNVILLLISPLHKNEDVSVNNKNETDNSSIVNNEKGT
;
A
#
# COMPACT_ATOMS: atom_id res chain seq x y z
N MET A 1 -44.80 10.43 60.03
CA MET A 1 -46.16 10.90 59.69
C MET A 1 -46.04 12.42 59.55
N ILE A 2 -46.22 13.08 58.41
CA ILE A 2 -47.06 12.89 57.22
C ILE A 2 -46.32 13.57 56.05
N VAL A 3 -46.39 12.96 54.86
CA VAL A 3 -45.89 13.50 53.59
C VAL A 3 -46.81 14.65 53.15
N PRO A 4 -46.31 15.83 52.76
CA PRO A 4 -47.17 16.82 52.11
C PRO A 4 -47.43 16.38 50.66
N GLU A 5 -48.67 15.93 50.43
CA GLU A 5 -49.22 15.60 49.13
C GLU A 5 -49.14 16.81 48.19
N LEU A 6 -48.51 16.61 47.03
CA LEU A 6 -48.57 17.52 45.90
C LEU A 6 -50.02 17.58 45.36
N PRO A 7 -50.56 18.77 45.04
CA PRO A 7 -51.91 18.91 44.54
C PRO A 7 -52.15 18.12 43.24
N SER A 8 -53.23 17.34 43.20
CA SER A 8 -53.64 16.47 42.08
C SER A 8 -53.92 17.20 40.75
N ALA A 9 -53.86 18.54 40.75
CA ALA A 9 -54.01 19.38 39.56
C ALA A 9 -52.78 19.38 38.63
N LEU A 10 -51.60 18.96 39.11
CA LEU A 10 -50.38 18.85 38.29
C LEU A 10 -50.22 17.49 37.58
N HIS A 11 -51.00 16.47 37.96
CA HIS A 11 -50.98 15.16 37.27
C HIS A 11 -51.64 15.19 35.88
N LYS A 12 -52.46 16.22 35.57
CA LYS A 12 -53.15 16.34 34.27
C LYS A 12 -52.36 17.13 33.21
N ALA A 13 -51.26 17.77 33.57
CA ALA A 13 -50.40 18.50 32.62
C ALA A 13 -49.16 17.71 32.16
N VAL A 14 -48.85 16.58 32.80
CA VAL A 14 -47.70 15.72 32.43
C VAL A 14 -48.06 14.69 31.34
N HIS A 15 -49.35 14.49 31.05
CA HIS A 15 -49.79 13.54 30.01
C HIS A 15 -49.91 14.13 28.59
N LEU A 16 -49.58 15.40 28.37
CA LEU A 16 -49.56 16.02 27.03
C LEU A 16 -48.16 16.15 26.41
N ALA A 17 -47.12 15.61 27.07
CA ALA A 17 -45.74 15.69 26.59
C ALA A 17 -45.04 14.33 26.50
N GLN A 18 -45.80 13.23 26.39
CA GLN A 18 -45.25 11.86 26.37
C GLN A 18 -45.86 10.98 25.27
N SER A 19 -46.19 11.57 24.12
CA SER A 19 -46.60 10.83 22.92
C SER A 19 -46.23 11.54 21.62
N PHE A 20 -44.96 11.92 21.46
CA PHE A 20 -44.37 12.27 20.16
C PHE A 20 -43.36 11.22 19.66
N SER A 21 -43.47 9.98 20.14
CA SER A 21 -42.60 8.88 19.75
C SER A 21 -43.39 7.63 19.37
N ARG A 22 -44.43 7.76 18.55
CA ARG A 22 -45.03 6.59 17.88
C ARG A 22 -45.84 6.88 16.61
N CYS A 23 -45.35 7.74 15.74
CA CYS A 23 -45.75 7.65 14.33
C CYS A 23 -44.92 6.55 13.66
N ARG A 24 -45.47 5.33 13.70
CA ARG A 24 -45.14 4.28 12.72
C ARG A 24 -45.53 4.80 11.35
N VAL A 25 -44.56 5.28 10.57
CA VAL A 25 -44.75 5.43 9.12
C VAL A 25 -44.19 4.17 8.46
N ILE A 26 -44.99 3.10 8.48
CA ILE A 26 -44.84 1.96 7.59
C ILE A 26 -46.20 1.79 6.89
N ARG A 27 -46.15 1.66 5.55
CA ARG A 27 -47.18 1.91 4.52
C ARG A 27 -47.18 3.40 4.16
N ASP A 28 -46.44 3.85 3.14
CA ASP A 28 -46.53 3.37 1.75
C ASP A 28 -45.18 3.19 1.05
N ILE A 29 -44.67 1.96 1.07
CA ILE A 29 -43.87 1.48 -0.06
C ILE A 29 -44.90 1.05 -1.09
N TRP A 30 -45.10 1.81 -2.18
CA TRP A 30 -45.40 1.29 -3.54
C TRP A 30 -45.83 2.38 -4.55
N LYS A 31 -45.06 3.44 -4.84
CA LYS A 31 -45.24 4.21 -6.12
C LYS A 31 -44.25 5.33 -6.48
N SER A 32 -43.11 5.51 -5.82
CA SER A 32 -42.20 6.64 -6.15
C SER A 32 -40.97 6.30 -6.99
N ASN A 33 -40.83 5.06 -7.48
CA ASN A 33 -39.95 4.77 -8.63
C ASN A 33 -40.71 4.99 -9.95
N GLN A 34 -41.38 6.14 -10.10
CA GLN A 34 -41.38 6.74 -11.43
C GLN A 34 -39.98 7.28 -11.63
N TYR A 35 -39.12 6.43 -12.17
CA TYR A 35 -38.15 6.92 -13.13
C TYR A 35 -38.92 7.88 -14.03
N ARG A 36 -38.71 9.19 -13.86
CA ARG A 36 -38.98 10.16 -14.91
C ARG A 36 -38.05 9.74 -16.03
N THR A 37 -38.48 8.76 -16.80
CA THR A 37 -37.94 8.51 -18.11
C THR A 37 -38.27 9.79 -18.85
N PHE A 38 -37.28 10.68 -18.95
CA PHE A 38 -37.16 11.55 -20.09
C PHE A 38 -36.93 10.65 -21.30
N SER A 39 -37.94 9.86 -21.65
CA SER A 39 -38.10 9.30 -22.97
C SER A 39 -38.43 10.49 -23.88
N ARG A 40 -37.43 11.32 -24.17
CA ARG A 40 -37.36 11.93 -25.49
C ARG A 40 -37.25 10.75 -26.44
N ARG A 41 -38.40 10.24 -26.89
CA ARG A 41 -38.44 9.57 -28.19
C ARG A 41 -37.87 10.62 -29.15
N PRO A 42 -36.75 10.37 -29.84
CA PRO A 42 -36.44 11.22 -30.97
C PRO A 42 -37.60 11.01 -31.94
N GLU A 43 -38.40 12.05 -32.16
CA GLU A 43 -39.27 12.11 -33.32
C GLU A 43 -38.40 11.73 -34.51
N GLN A 44 -38.73 10.61 -35.13
CA GLN A 44 -38.11 10.23 -36.39
C GLN A 44 -38.59 11.28 -37.38
N MET A 45 -37.70 12.20 -37.75
CA MET A 45 -37.95 13.07 -38.90
C MET A 45 -37.94 12.16 -40.13
N ILE A 46 -39.14 11.88 -40.62
CA ILE A 46 -39.39 11.16 -41.87
C ILE A 46 -39.17 12.20 -42.98
N ASP A 47 -38.09 12.04 -43.75
CA ASP A 47 -37.98 12.73 -45.05
C ASP A 47 -38.82 11.95 -46.07
N ASN A 48 -39.38 12.66 -47.07
CA ASN A 48 -40.39 12.21 -48.04
C ASN A 48 -40.06 10.97 -48.91
N ASN A 49 -38.95 10.27 -48.67
CA ASN A 49 -38.52 9.06 -49.41
C ASN A 49 -38.34 7.80 -48.54
N GLY A 50 -38.89 7.74 -47.31
CA GLY A 50 -39.08 6.46 -46.59
C GLY A 50 -37.82 5.76 -46.04
N ILE A 51 -36.63 6.37 -46.12
CA ILE A 51 -35.39 5.77 -45.58
C ILE A 51 -35.15 6.27 -44.14
N LYS A 52 -35.20 5.35 -43.17
CA LYS A 52 -34.92 5.63 -41.75
C LYS A 52 -33.44 5.99 -41.54
N LYS A 53 -33.15 7.23 -41.14
CA LYS A 53 -31.78 7.66 -40.77
C LYS A 53 -31.27 6.83 -39.57
N PRO A 54 -30.08 6.23 -39.63
CA PRO A 54 -29.50 5.50 -38.50
C PRO A 54 -29.20 6.48 -37.36
N ARG A 55 -29.59 6.13 -36.13
CA ARG A 55 -29.30 6.94 -34.94
C ARG A 55 -27.78 7.07 -34.77
N PRO A 56 -27.26 8.24 -34.38
CA PRO A 56 -25.85 8.40 -34.08
C PRO A 56 -25.46 7.41 -32.97
N LYS A 57 -24.39 6.64 -33.20
CA LYS A 57 -23.87 5.68 -32.23
C LYS A 57 -23.32 6.46 -31.03
N THR A 58 -23.97 6.36 -29.87
CA THR A 58 -23.46 6.94 -28.63
C THR A 58 -22.16 6.25 -28.26
N VAL A 59 -21.13 7.03 -27.89
CA VAL A 59 -19.85 6.48 -27.43
C VAL A 59 -20.08 5.65 -26.17
N PRO A 60 -19.60 4.39 -26.09
CA PRO A 60 -19.77 3.56 -24.90
C PRO A 60 -18.94 4.14 -23.74
N ILE A 61 -19.61 4.46 -22.63
CA ILE A 61 -18.94 4.95 -21.43
C ILE A 61 -18.30 3.76 -20.68
N PRO A 62 -16.99 3.79 -20.41
CA PRO A 62 -16.31 2.69 -19.74
C PRO A 62 -16.79 2.55 -18.29
N LYS A 63 -17.10 1.31 -17.90
CA LYS A 63 -17.51 0.94 -16.54
C LYS A 63 -16.32 0.40 -15.76
N ILE A 64 -16.32 0.67 -14.46
CA ILE A 64 -15.29 0.24 -13.52
C ILE A 64 -15.90 -0.68 -12.47
N THR A 65 -15.06 -1.50 -11.84
CA THR A 65 -15.42 -2.22 -10.63
C THR A 65 -14.99 -1.40 -9.42
N LEU A 66 -15.93 -1.12 -8.53
CA LEU A 66 -15.74 -0.32 -7.32
C LEU A 66 -15.83 -1.22 -6.08
N LEU A 67 -14.78 -1.24 -5.27
CA LEU A 67 -14.73 -1.89 -3.98
C LEU A 67 -15.01 -0.85 -2.88
N SER A 68 -16.09 -1.07 -2.14
CA SER A 68 -16.48 -0.26 -0.99
C SER A 68 -15.62 -0.59 0.25
N PRO A 69 -15.56 0.28 1.27
CA PRO A 69 -14.88 -0.03 2.53
C PRO A 69 -15.45 -1.30 3.21
N ASP A 70 -16.75 -1.59 2.99
CA ASP A 70 -17.43 -2.79 3.48
C ASP A 70 -17.09 -4.07 2.68
N ASN A 71 -16.07 -4.03 1.83
CA ASN A 71 -15.67 -5.09 0.89
C ASN A 71 -16.75 -5.48 -0.14
N LEU A 72 -17.75 -4.63 -0.34
CA LEU A 72 -18.79 -4.82 -1.35
C LEU A 72 -18.31 -4.35 -2.73
N THR A 73 -18.41 -5.23 -3.71
CA THR A 73 -18.01 -4.99 -5.10
C THR A 73 -19.21 -4.56 -5.94
N THR A 74 -19.17 -3.35 -6.51
CA THR A 74 -20.24 -2.79 -7.34
C THR A 74 -19.69 -2.29 -8.67
N VAL A 75 -20.41 -2.48 -9.77
CA VAL A 75 -20.02 -1.97 -11.09
C VAL A 75 -20.63 -0.58 -11.29
N THR A 76 -19.79 0.44 -11.48
CA THR A 76 -20.24 1.84 -11.66
C THR A 76 -19.42 2.57 -12.72
N ILE A 77 -19.79 3.80 -13.03
CA ILE A 77 -18.98 4.71 -13.87
C ILE A 77 -17.94 5.41 -12.97
N LEU A 78 -16.77 5.75 -13.54
CA LEU A 78 -15.70 6.43 -12.81
C LEU A 78 -16.16 7.74 -12.15
N GLU A 79 -16.88 8.58 -12.88
CA GLU A 79 -17.40 9.86 -12.38
C GLU A 79 -18.34 9.68 -11.18
N VAL A 80 -19.18 8.64 -11.23
CA VAL A 80 -20.12 8.32 -10.14
C VAL A 80 -19.34 7.89 -8.89
N ALA A 81 -18.31 7.07 -9.06
CA ALA A 81 -17.44 6.65 -7.97
C ALA A 81 -16.67 7.83 -7.35
N GLN A 82 -16.14 8.74 -8.16
CA GLN A 82 -15.47 9.96 -7.68
C GLN A 82 -16.42 10.86 -6.87
N ARG A 83 -17.65 11.04 -7.37
CA ARG A 83 -18.66 11.82 -6.64
C ARG A 83 -19.04 11.16 -5.32
N LEU A 84 -19.14 9.83 -5.29
CA LEU A 84 -19.43 9.07 -4.08
C LEU A 84 -18.29 9.18 -3.06
N ALA A 85 -17.04 9.11 -3.52
CA ALA A 85 -15.86 9.33 -2.69
C ALA A 85 -15.90 10.71 -2.01
N LYS A 86 -16.10 11.77 -2.80
CA LYS A 86 -16.26 13.15 -2.28
C LYS A 86 -17.41 13.27 -1.28
N ARG A 87 -18.56 12.67 -1.57
CA ARG A 87 -19.74 12.73 -0.68
C ARG A 87 -19.49 12.06 0.68
N ARG A 88 -18.67 11.02 0.72
CA ARG A 88 -18.37 10.26 1.94
C ARG A 88 -17.04 10.66 2.60
N ASN A 89 -16.36 11.70 2.10
CA ASN A 89 -15.01 12.09 2.52
C ASN A 89 -14.00 10.93 2.42
N LEU A 90 -14.17 10.08 1.40
CA LEU A 90 -13.28 8.98 1.07
C LEU A 90 -12.41 9.33 -0.13
N THR A 91 -11.29 8.62 -0.26
CA THR A 91 -10.41 8.73 -1.41
C THR A 91 -10.58 7.50 -2.31
N LEU A 92 -10.66 7.74 -3.61
CA LEU A 92 -10.76 6.68 -4.62
C LEU A 92 -9.34 6.33 -5.10
N ILE A 93 -8.91 5.09 -4.87
CA ILE A 93 -7.60 4.58 -5.26
C ILE A 93 -7.77 3.51 -6.33
N LYS A 94 -6.94 3.55 -7.37
CA LYS A 94 -6.87 2.50 -8.38
C LYS A 94 -6.00 1.36 -7.86
N VAL A 95 -6.55 0.16 -7.79
CA VAL A 95 -5.88 -1.03 -7.25
C VAL A 95 -5.27 -1.88 -8.37
N SER A 96 -6.06 -2.17 -9.41
CA SER A 96 -5.61 -2.96 -10.57
C SER A 96 -6.19 -2.41 -11.87
N ASP A 97 -5.43 -2.54 -12.96
CA ASP A 97 -5.85 -2.18 -14.31
C ASP A 97 -6.89 -3.14 -14.88
N LEU A 98 -6.76 -4.43 -14.60
CA LEU A 98 -7.70 -5.47 -15.00
C LEU A 98 -8.04 -6.38 -13.82
N GLU A 99 -9.33 -6.51 -13.53
CA GLU A 99 -9.85 -7.51 -12.61
C GLU A 99 -9.95 -8.87 -13.30
N SER A 100 -9.44 -9.93 -12.66
CA SER A 100 -9.39 -11.29 -13.23
C SER A 100 -10.74 -11.84 -13.67
N LYS A 101 -11.84 -11.41 -13.03
CA LYS A 101 -13.21 -11.88 -13.33
C LYS A 101 -13.93 -11.05 -14.38
N THR A 102 -13.76 -9.73 -14.35
CA THR A 102 -14.60 -8.83 -15.15
C THR A 102 -13.82 -8.09 -16.24
N GLN A 103 -12.49 -8.20 -16.25
CA GLN A 103 -11.56 -7.48 -17.12
C GLN A 103 -11.79 -5.96 -17.09
N ARG A 104 -12.29 -5.42 -15.97
CA ARG A 104 -12.48 -4.00 -15.74
C ARG A 104 -11.45 -3.48 -14.75
N PRO A 105 -11.10 -2.19 -14.80
CA PRO A 105 -10.23 -1.62 -13.79
C PRO A 105 -10.91 -1.61 -12.43
N LEU A 106 -10.15 -2.03 -11.43
CA LEU A 106 -10.58 -2.15 -10.04
C LEU A 106 -10.16 -0.91 -9.26
N TYR A 107 -11.14 -0.23 -8.70
CA TYR A 107 -10.94 0.91 -7.81
C TYR A 107 -11.47 0.58 -6.42
N LYS A 108 -10.81 1.11 -5.39
CA LYS A 108 -11.18 0.95 -3.99
C LYS A 108 -11.42 2.31 -3.34
N LEU A 109 -12.48 2.40 -2.55
CA LEU A 109 -12.72 3.53 -1.65
C LEU A 109 -11.99 3.28 -0.33
N VAL A 110 -11.19 4.26 0.08
CA VAL A 110 -10.35 4.17 1.27
C VAL A 110 -10.46 5.45 2.08
N ASP A 111 -10.52 5.32 3.39
CA ASP A 111 -10.43 6.43 4.34
C ASP A 111 -9.04 7.06 4.29
N ASN A 112 -8.94 8.34 4.67
CA ASN A 112 -7.67 9.08 4.60
C ASN A 112 -6.54 8.43 5.41
N THR A 113 -6.85 7.75 6.51
CA THR A 113 -5.87 6.96 7.30
C THR A 113 -5.43 5.70 6.58
N GLY A 114 -6.35 5.00 5.92
CA GLY A 114 -6.07 3.77 5.17
C GLY A 114 -5.28 4.00 3.88
N ILE A 115 -5.18 5.24 3.39
CA ILE A 115 -4.35 5.60 2.24
C ILE A 115 -2.89 5.21 2.52
N LEU A 116 -2.36 5.54 3.70
CA LEU A 116 -0.97 5.25 4.05
C LEU A 116 -0.68 3.75 4.06
N GLU A 117 -1.55 2.97 4.71
CA GLU A 117 -1.43 1.50 4.72
C GLU A 117 -1.52 0.92 3.31
N HIS A 118 -2.40 1.47 2.46
CA HIS A 118 -2.51 1.00 1.08
C HIS A 118 -1.24 1.31 0.29
N PHE A 119 -0.63 2.48 0.47
CA PHE A 119 0.66 2.79 -0.15
C PHE A 119 1.77 1.86 0.36
N GLU A 120 1.85 1.57 1.66
CA GLU A 120 2.82 0.62 2.20
C GLU A 120 2.63 -0.79 1.59
N LYS A 121 1.39 -1.30 1.55
CA LYS A 121 1.04 -2.59 0.93
C LYS A 121 1.23 -2.61 -0.59
N THR A 122 1.11 -1.46 -1.25
CA THR A 122 1.29 -1.32 -2.69
C THR A 122 2.77 -1.21 -3.06
N GLU A 123 3.61 -0.56 -2.26
CA GLU A 123 5.06 -0.57 -2.45
C GLU A 123 5.66 -1.96 -2.16
N GLU A 124 5.05 -2.73 -1.25
CA GLU A 124 5.37 -4.14 -1.08
C GLU A 124 4.96 -5.00 -2.28
N SER A 125 3.84 -4.70 -2.95
CA SER A 125 3.32 -5.51 -4.08
C SER A 125 3.71 -5.02 -5.48
N LYS A 126 4.12 -3.76 -5.67
CA LYS A 126 4.59 -3.23 -6.96
C LYS A 126 6.00 -3.67 -7.34
N THR A 127 6.78 -4.26 -6.43
CA THR A 127 7.98 -5.00 -6.84
C THR A 127 7.65 -6.34 -7.49
N ASP A 128 6.38 -6.77 -7.46
CA ASP A 128 5.96 -8.10 -7.88
C ASP A 128 5.19 -8.12 -9.22
N THR A 129 4.92 -6.96 -9.85
CA THR A 129 4.09 -6.92 -11.08
C THR A 129 4.85 -6.54 -12.35
N LYS A 130 6.00 -7.18 -12.61
CA LYS A 130 6.62 -7.15 -13.95
C LYS A 130 7.06 -8.48 -14.54
N ASN A 131 6.95 -9.60 -13.84
CA ASN A 131 7.32 -10.91 -14.41
C ASN A 131 6.28 -11.98 -14.05
N ASP A 132 5.08 -11.87 -14.61
CA ASP A 132 4.20 -13.04 -14.76
C ASP A 132 4.57 -13.73 -16.08
N HIS A 133 5.55 -14.63 -16.00
CA HIS A 133 5.54 -15.92 -16.67
C HIS A 133 6.85 -16.65 -16.37
N ASN A 134 6.70 -17.83 -15.78
CA ASN A 134 7.64 -18.96 -15.66
C ASN A 134 8.09 -19.27 -14.24
N ASP A 135 7.47 -20.34 -13.76
CA ASP A 135 8.06 -21.45 -13.03
C ASP A 135 8.68 -21.22 -11.65
N ALA A 136 7.98 -21.82 -10.68
CA ALA A 136 8.52 -22.48 -9.50
C ALA A 136 9.43 -21.65 -8.57
N GLN A 137 8.88 -21.39 -7.37
CA GLN A 137 9.67 -21.38 -6.14
C GLN A 137 10.52 -20.12 -5.88
N LYS A 138 9.89 -18.95 -5.82
CA LYS A 138 10.46 -17.82 -5.08
C LYS A 138 9.44 -17.26 -4.11
N SER A 139 9.35 -17.91 -2.95
CA SER A 139 8.65 -17.37 -1.79
C SER A 139 9.07 -15.92 -1.59
N SER A 140 8.13 -14.99 -1.69
CA SER A 140 8.33 -13.57 -1.44
C SER A 140 8.95 -13.39 -0.06
N LYS A 141 10.26 -13.18 -0.02
CA LYS A 141 11.01 -13.03 1.21
C LYS A 141 10.78 -11.63 1.73
N GLY A 142 9.82 -11.53 2.65
CA GLY A 142 9.36 -10.28 3.25
C GLY A 142 10.47 -9.45 3.91
N ILE A 143 10.16 -8.17 4.13
CA ILE A 143 11.08 -7.18 4.68
C ILE A 143 11.26 -7.42 6.19
N LYS A 144 12.50 -7.56 6.66
CA LYS A 144 12.82 -7.66 8.09
C LYS A 144 13.34 -6.34 8.65
N ILE A 145 12.74 -5.88 9.75
CA ILE A 145 13.11 -4.60 10.39
C ILE A 145 14.05 -4.86 11.58
N PHE A 146 15.12 -4.08 11.69
CA PHE A 146 16.05 -4.05 12.81
C PHE A 146 16.09 -2.68 13.45
N TYR A 147 16.03 -2.65 14.78
CA TYR A 147 16.20 -1.44 15.58
C TYR A 147 17.56 -1.48 16.28
N ILE A 148 18.33 -0.41 16.14
CA ILE A 148 19.69 -0.28 16.68
C ILE A 148 19.80 1.08 17.34
N SER A 149 20.40 1.14 18.53
CA SER A 149 20.74 2.42 19.16
C SER A 149 22.15 2.84 18.78
N ALA A 150 22.41 4.14 18.66
CA ALA A 150 23.75 4.69 18.49
C ALA A 150 24.70 4.37 19.67
N LYS A 151 24.18 3.98 20.85
CA LYS A 151 24.95 3.61 22.06
C LYS A 151 25.16 2.08 22.20
N ILE A 152 24.90 1.30 21.14
CA ILE A 152 25.09 -0.15 21.14
C ILE A 152 26.56 -0.52 21.39
N THR A 153 26.81 -1.64 22.07
CA THR A 153 28.16 -2.18 22.26
C THR A 153 28.67 -2.84 20.97
N ASP A 154 29.99 -2.82 20.74
CA ASP A 154 30.59 -3.37 19.53
C ASP A 154 30.25 -4.85 19.32
N HIS A 155 30.19 -5.62 20.40
CA HIS A 155 29.84 -7.05 20.35
C HIS A 155 28.39 -7.29 19.90
N ASP A 156 27.43 -6.53 20.44
CA ASP A 156 26.02 -6.66 20.03
C ASP A 156 25.85 -6.18 18.58
N LEU A 157 26.53 -5.09 18.20
CA LEU A 157 26.53 -4.59 16.83
C LEU A 157 26.99 -5.66 15.84
N GLN A 158 28.13 -6.31 16.11
CA GLN A 158 28.64 -7.40 15.27
C GLN A 158 27.65 -8.57 15.17
N THR A 159 26.99 -8.93 16.27
CA THR A 159 26.01 -10.02 16.29
C THR A 159 24.78 -9.68 15.45
N LYS A 160 24.26 -8.45 15.55
CA LYS A 160 23.14 -7.99 14.72
C LYS A 160 23.53 -7.94 13.25
N THR A 161 24.71 -7.43 12.93
CA THR A 161 25.22 -7.37 11.56
C THR A 161 25.40 -8.76 10.94
N LYS A 162 25.93 -9.74 11.69
CA LYS A 162 25.97 -11.15 11.25
C LYS A 162 24.59 -11.72 10.95
N ASN A 163 23.58 -11.37 11.75
CA ASN A 163 22.20 -11.79 11.50
C ASN A 163 21.62 -11.13 10.23
N MET A 164 21.89 -9.85 10.00
CA MET A 164 21.49 -9.15 8.78
C MET A 164 22.08 -9.81 7.54
N VAL A 165 23.38 -10.13 7.55
CA VAL A 165 24.05 -10.85 6.45
C VAL A 165 23.38 -12.21 6.20
N LYS A 166 23.04 -12.96 7.25
CA LYS A 166 22.31 -14.24 7.11
C LYS A 166 20.94 -14.05 6.45
N LEU A 167 20.23 -12.97 6.73
CA LEU A 167 18.94 -12.67 6.11
C LEU A 167 19.08 -12.26 4.65
N LEU A 168 20.09 -11.46 4.33
CA LEU A 168 20.39 -11.06 2.95
C LEU A 168 20.80 -12.25 2.09
N ASN A 169 21.58 -13.19 2.63
CA ASN A 169 21.92 -14.45 1.95
C ASN A 169 20.68 -15.32 1.70
N LYS A 170 19.71 -15.23 2.61
CA LYS A 170 18.39 -15.81 2.42
C LYS A 170 17.50 -14.92 1.55
N GLU A 171 18.03 -14.00 0.73
CA GLU A 171 17.30 -13.09 -0.16
C GLU A 171 16.16 -12.28 0.51
N HIS A 172 16.22 -12.04 1.82
CA HIS A 172 15.29 -11.12 2.49
C HIS A 172 15.78 -9.68 2.36
N LYS A 173 14.85 -8.75 2.12
CA LYS A 173 15.12 -7.31 2.26
C LYS A 173 15.23 -6.96 3.74
N VAL A 174 16.18 -6.10 4.10
CA VAL A 174 16.42 -5.71 5.49
C VAL A 174 16.28 -4.20 5.65
N LYS A 175 15.41 -3.75 6.55
CA LYS A 175 15.24 -2.35 6.93
C LYS A 175 15.88 -2.11 8.30
N ILE A 176 16.70 -1.08 8.43
CA ILE A 176 17.44 -0.77 9.65
C ILE A 176 17.03 0.63 10.11
N ALA A 177 16.63 0.73 11.36
CA ALA A 177 16.34 1.98 12.06
C ALA A 177 17.38 2.20 13.16
N ILE A 178 18.25 3.19 12.97
CA ILE A 178 19.27 3.58 13.94
C ILE A 178 18.76 4.79 14.72
N THR A 179 18.58 4.67 16.03
CA THR A 179 18.14 5.77 16.90
C THR A 179 19.36 6.54 17.44
N LEU A 180 19.38 7.85 17.21
CA LEU A 180 20.42 8.77 17.66
C LEU A 180 20.00 9.37 19.00
N ASN A 181 20.42 8.71 20.09
CA ASN A 181 20.20 9.18 21.47
C ASN A 181 21.38 10.06 21.89
N ASP A 182 21.48 11.26 21.33
CA ASP A 182 22.50 12.29 21.60
C ASP A 182 23.94 11.97 21.13
N SER A 183 24.13 10.83 20.47
CA SER A 183 25.40 10.39 19.89
C SER A 183 25.30 10.39 18.36
N ASP A 184 26.42 10.68 17.69
CA ASP A 184 26.52 10.53 16.25
C ASP A 184 26.45 9.04 15.86
N GLY A 185 25.35 8.66 15.21
CA GLY A 185 25.13 7.30 14.69
C GLY A 185 26.04 6.94 13.51
N GLY A 186 26.89 7.85 13.03
CA GLY A 186 27.79 7.65 11.91
C GLY A 186 28.73 6.45 12.05
N LYS A 187 29.24 6.18 13.26
CA LYS A 187 30.12 5.01 13.51
C LYS A 187 29.38 3.69 13.27
N VAL A 188 28.21 3.54 13.89
CA VAL A 188 27.36 2.34 13.77
C VAL A 188 26.93 2.15 12.32
N ARG A 189 26.54 3.24 11.65
CA ARG A 189 26.18 3.23 10.23
C ARG A 189 27.32 2.68 9.36
N ARG A 190 28.53 3.21 9.50
CA ARG A 190 29.70 2.78 8.70
C ARG A 190 30.00 1.29 8.88
N VAL A 191 29.99 0.81 10.13
CA VAL A 191 30.23 -0.61 10.43
C VAL A 191 29.20 -1.52 9.76
N ILE A 192 27.93 -1.11 9.75
CA ILE A 192 26.86 -1.84 9.07
C ILE A 192 27.05 -1.79 7.54
N GLU A 193 27.37 -0.62 7.00
CA GLU A 193 27.62 -0.45 5.56
C GLU A 193 28.76 -1.34 5.08
N ASP A 194 29.91 -1.33 5.77
CA ASP A 194 31.09 -2.11 5.42
C ASP A 194 30.82 -3.62 5.43
N ALA A 195 30.09 -4.10 6.44
CA ALA A 195 29.79 -5.52 6.57
C ALA A 195 28.76 -6.03 5.54
N VAL A 196 27.85 -5.15 5.10
CA VAL A 196 26.75 -5.52 4.22
C VAL A 196 27.04 -5.25 2.74
N LYS A 197 28.02 -4.39 2.43
CA LYS A 197 28.46 -4.05 1.07
C LYS A 197 28.69 -5.25 0.15
N ASN A 198 29.17 -6.38 0.69
CA ASN A 198 29.45 -7.59 -0.07
C ASN A 198 28.22 -8.46 -0.37
N ASN A 199 27.10 -8.23 0.31
CA ASN A 199 25.90 -9.11 0.26
C ASN A 199 24.64 -8.37 -0.18
N GLY A 200 24.67 -7.03 -0.28
CA GLY A 200 23.50 -6.25 -0.65
C GLY A 200 23.80 -4.83 -1.08
N SER A 201 22.82 -4.23 -1.77
CA SER A 201 22.82 -2.81 -2.13
C SER A 201 22.12 -2.01 -1.05
N ILE A 202 22.71 -0.87 -0.66
CA ILE A 202 22.27 -0.04 0.46
C ILE A 202 21.61 1.22 -0.09
N GLN A 203 20.38 1.49 0.37
CA GLN A 203 19.63 2.70 0.08
C GLN A 203 19.33 3.43 1.39
N GLN A 204 19.77 4.68 1.50
CA GLN A 204 19.40 5.54 2.63
C GLN A 204 18.02 6.15 2.37
N MET A 205 17.12 6.05 3.35
CA MET A 205 15.77 6.62 3.27
C MET A 205 15.66 7.95 4.03
N PRO A 206 14.78 8.87 3.58
CA PRO A 206 14.49 10.07 4.33
C PRO A 206 13.92 9.69 5.70
N SER A 207 14.43 10.34 6.75
CA SER A 207 14.12 9.98 8.13
C SER A 207 14.10 11.23 9.02
N LYS A 208 13.48 11.11 10.20
CA LYS A 208 13.36 12.21 11.17
C LYS A 208 14.73 12.52 11.79
N LYS A 209 14.91 13.73 12.34
CA LYS A 209 16.22 14.21 12.86
C LYS A 209 16.98 13.23 13.77
N ASN A 210 16.27 12.40 14.55
CA ASN A 210 16.89 11.51 15.55
C ASN A 210 16.93 10.03 15.12
N VAL A 211 16.59 9.70 13.87
CA VAL A 211 16.59 8.32 13.39
C VAL A 211 17.20 8.27 12.00
N ILE A 212 18.12 7.35 11.74
CA ILE A 212 18.62 7.04 10.40
C ILE A 212 17.92 5.77 9.92
N LEU A 213 17.28 5.84 8.75
CA LEU A 213 16.66 4.68 8.09
C LEU A 213 17.49 4.22 6.90
N LEU A 214 17.83 2.93 6.88
CA LEU A 214 18.52 2.25 5.80
C LEU A 214 17.66 1.10 5.29
N LEU A 215 17.60 0.92 3.98
CA LEU A 215 17.01 -0.23 3.32
C LEU A 215 18.11 -0.97 2.56
N ILE A 216 18.20 -2.27 2.78
CA ILE A 216 19.19 -3.13 2.15
C ILE A 216 18.47 -4.19 1.33
N SER A 217 18.77 -4.19 0.04
CA SER A 217 18.30 -5.19 -0.91
C SER A 217 19.38 -6.25 -1.11
N PRO A 218 19.04 -7.54 -1.09
CA PRO A 218 20.01 -8.61 -1.31
C PRO A 218 20.60 -8.54 -2.73
N LEU A 219 21.89 -8.82 -2.86
CA LEU A 219 22.55 -8.94 -4.15
C LEU A 219 22.51 -10.41 -4.59
N HIS A 220 21.89 -10.70 -5.73
CA HIS A 220 21.94 -12.06 -6.30
C HIS A 220 23.35 -12.32 -6.82
N LYS A 221 24.08 -13.22 -6.17
CA LYS A 221 25.30 -13.79 -6.72
C LYS A 221 24.87 -14.82 -7.75
N ASN A 222 24.92 -14.47 -9.03
CA ASN A 222 24.94 -15.50 -10.07
C ASN A 222 26.32 -16.15 -9.94
N GLU A 223 26.35 -17.42 -9.54
CA GLU A 223 27.58 -18.20 -9.48
C GLU A 223 28.05 -18.50 -10.90
N ASP A 224 28.69 -17.54 -11.55
CA ASP A 224 29.67 -17.87 -12.58
C ASP A 224 30.97 -18.24 -11.86
N VAL A 225 31.23 -19.53 -11.85
CA VAL A 225 32.43 -20.19 -11.32
C VAL A 225 33.68 -19.57 -11.95
N SER A 226 34.39 -18.69 -11.23
CA SER A 226 35.80 -18.42 -11.57
C SER A 226 36.68 -19.45 -10.89
N VAL A 227 36.97 -20.51 -11.64
CA VAL A 227 37.94 -21.55 -11.30
C VAL A 227 39.30 -20.90 -10.98
N ASN A 228 39.86 -21.31 -9.85
CA ASN A 228 41.25 -21.11 -9.45
C ASN A 228 42.22 -21.35 -10.63
N ASN A 229 43.14 -20.44 -10.88
CA ASN A 229 44.45 -20.81 -11.45
C ASN A 229 45.55 -20.30 -10.51
N LYS A 230 46.25 -21.27 -9.91
CA LYS A 230 47.58 -21.14 -9.33
C LYS A 230 48.51 -20.55 -10.39
N ASN A 231 49.21 -19.47 -10.06
CA ASN A 231 50.50 -19.17 -10.68
C ASN A 231 51.55 -19.08 -9.57
N GLU A 232 52.30 -20.17 -9.37
CA GLU A 232 53.76 -20.08 -9.19
C GLU A 232 54.28 -19.55 -10.54
N THR A 233 55.20 -18.60 -10.68
CA THR A 233 56.54 -18.47 -10.13
C THR A 233 56.99 -17.08 -10.58
N ASP A 234 57.77 -16.34 -9.77
CA ASP A 234 58.81 -15.45 -10.29
C ASP A 234 59.72 -15.05 -9.12
N ASN A 235 60.76 -15.86 -8.92
CA ASN A 235 61.94 -15.48 -8.15
C ASN A 235 62.73 -14.48 -9.00
N SER A 236 62.62 -13.18 -8.69
CA SER A 236 63.53 -12.18 -9.21
C SER A 236 64.77 -12.08 -8.32
N SER A 237 65.90 -12.28 -8.99
CA SER A 237 67.26 -12.05 -8.56
C SER A 237 67.45 -10.69 -7.87
N ILE A 238 68.03 -10.70 -6.66
CA ILE A 238 68.74 -9.53 -6.12
C ILE A 238 70.23 -9.89 -6.05
N VAL A 239 70.96 -9.31 -6.99
CA VAL A 239 72.42 -9.18 -6.97
C VAL A 239 72.78 -8.16 -5.90
N ASN A 240 73.65 -8.52 -4.96
CA ASN A 240 74.46 -7.56 -4.21
C ASN A 240 75.92 -8.03 -4.23
N ASN A 241 76.74 -7.30 -4.99
CA ASN A 241 78.17 -7.23 -4.80
C ASN A 241 78.45 -6.40 -3.54
N GLU A 242 79.32 -6.85 -2.64
CA GLU A 242 80.40 -6.00 -2.10
C GLU A 242 81.41 -6.79 -1.24
N LYS A 243 82.65 -6.29 -1.29
CA LYS A 243 83.93 -6.80 -0.79
C LYS A 243 84.00 -7.00 0.73
N GLY A 244 84.79 -7.97 1.15
CA GLY A 244 85.50 -7.98 2.43
C GLY A 244 86.74 -8.86 2.31
N THR A 245 87.91 -8.24 2.45
CA THR A 245 89.24 -8.86 2.35
C THR A 245 89.66 -9.41 3.69
#